data_AF-A6KH46-F1
#
_entry.id   AF-A6KH46-F1
#
_cell.length_a   1.000
_cell.length_b   1.000
_cell.length_c   1.000
_cell.angle_alpha   90.00
_cell.angle_beta   90.00
_cell.angle_gamma   90.00
#
_symmetry.space_group_name_H-M   'P 1'
#
loop_
_entity.id
_entity.type
_entity.pdbx_description
1 polymer ?
#
loop_
_entity_poly.entity_id
_entity_poly.type
_entity_poly.pdbx_seq_one_letter_code
_entity_poly.pdbx_strand_id
1 'polypeptide(L)'
;MKSVLSSAETTEMSGKCVVALATDPNILSLSGKVLPSCDLARRYGLKDVDGRPVQDYFSLGYALSQVSSLRWLASYLPGFLRVPKWIVTLYTSKF
;
A
#
# COMPACT_ATOMS: atom_id res chain seq x y z
N MET A 1 17.83 3.84 -9.07
CA MET A 1 16.84 3.04 -9.83
C MET A 1 16.86 1.56 -9.49
N LYS A 2 18.00 0.85 -9.56
CA LYS A 2 18.07 -0.60 -9.25
C LYS A 2 17.47 -1.00 -7.89
N SER A 3 17.74 -0.25 -6.81
CA SER A 3 17.22 -0.56 -5.47
C SER A 3 15.70 -0.50 -5.33
N VAL A 4 15.04 0.36 -6.11
CA VAL A 4 13.58 0.52 -6.09
C VAL A 4 12.91 -0.68 -6.78
N LEU A 5 13.48 -1.13 -7.90
CA LEU A 5 13.04 -2.33 -8.61
C LEU A 5 13.27 -3.61 -7.78
N SER A 6 14.38 -3.69 -7.04
CA SER A 6 14.66 -4.84 -6.15
C SER A 6 13.71 -4.94 -4.95
N SER A 7 13.03 -3.85 -4.61
CA SER A 7 12.04 -3.82 -3.52
C SER A 7 10.60 -3.88 -4.06
N ALA A 8 10.41 -3.82 -5.39
CA ALA A 8 9.10 -3.87 -6.00
C ALA A 8 8.41 -5.22 -5.75
N GLU A 9 7.09 -5.20 -5.74
CA GLU A 9 6.26 -6.38 -5.53
C GLU A 9 6.45 -7.41 -6.66
N THR A 10 6.45 -8.69 -6.30
CA THR A 10 6.49 -9.78 -7.28
C THR A 10 5.20 -9.79 -8.11
N THR A 11 5.28 -10.18 -9.38
CA THR A 11 4.12 -10.30 -10.27
C THR A 11 3.07 -11.29 -9.76
N GLU A 12 3.48 -12.29 -8.99
CA GLU A 12 2.62 -13.26 -8.31
C GLU A 12 1.66 -12.61 -7.29
N MET A 13 2.02 -11.44 -6.75
CA MET A 13 1.17 -10.73 -5.79
C MET A 13 -0.13 -10.22 -6.40
N SER A 14 -0.09 -9.82 -7.67
CA SER A 14 -1.31 -9.43 -8.38
C SER A 14 -2.28 -10.60 -8.49
N GLY A 15 -1.78 -11.80 -8.82
CA GLY A 15 -2.59 -13.03 -8.87
C GLY A 15 -3.18 -13.40 -7.52
N LYS A 16 -2.39 -13.33 -6.44
CA LYS A 16 -2.89 -13.57 -5.07
C LYS A 16 -3.99 -12.60 -4.66
N CYS A 17 -3.87 -11.31 -5.05
CA CYS A 17 -4.91 -10.32 -4.79
C CYS A 17 -6.23 -10.66 -5.50
N VAL A 18 -6.16 -11.13 -6.75
CA VAL A 18 -7.35 -11.54 -7.52
C VAL A 18 -8.03 -12.75 -6.87
N VAL A 19 -7.26 -13.77 -6.49
CA VAL A 19 -7.80 -14.96 -5.81
C VAL A 19 -8.41 -14.59 -4.45
N ALA A 20 -7.77 -13.72 -3.68
CA ALA A 20 -8.28 -13.24 -2.41
C ALA A 20 -9.59 -12.45 -2.57
N LEU A 21 -9.71 -11.63 -3.62
CA LEU A 21 -10.95 -10.93 -3.95
C LEU A 21 -12.06 -11.89 -4.39
N ALA A 22 -11.74 -12.89 -5.22
CA ALA A 22 -12.70 -13.87 -5.70
C ALA A 22 -13.23 -14.79 -4.58
N THR A 23 -12.45 -14.97 -3.51
CA THR A 23 -12.83 -15.77 -2.34
C THR A 23 -13.54 -14.97 -1.25
N ASP A 24 -13.53 -13.63 -1.30
CA ASP A 24 -14.23 -12.78 -0.32
C ASP A 24 -15.75 -12.83 -0.54
N PRO A 25 -16.56 -13.29 0.43
CA PRO A 25 -18.03 -13.25 0.34
C PRO A 25 -18.59 -11.83 0.19
N ASN A 26 -17.83 -10.79 0.57
CA ASN A 26 -18.23 -9.39 0.50
C ASN A 26 -17.65 -8.63 -0.71
N ILE A 27 -17.29 -9.34 -1.79
CA ILE A 27 -16.69 -8.74 -3.01
C ILE A 27 -17.48 -7.54 -3.57
N LEU A 28 -18.82 -7.56 -3.45
CA LEU A 28 -19.68 -6.49 -3.93
C LEU A 28 -19.43 -5.14 -3.22
N SER A 29 -19.00 -5.16 -1.95
CA SER A 29 -18.68 -3.93 -1.19
C SER A 29 -17.43 -3.21 -1.71
N LEU A 30 -16.59 -3.95 -2.44
CA LEU A 30 -15.33 -3.50 -3.01
C LEU A 30 -15.45 -3.20 -4.52
N SER A 31 -16.58 -3.57 -5.14
CA SER A 31 -16.85 -3.30 -6.55
C SER A 31 -16.95 -1.79 -6.82
N GLY A 32 -16.46 -1.37 -7.98
CA GLY A 32 -16.44 0.03 -8.42
C GLY A 32 -15.34 0.90 -7.77
N LYS A 33 -14.44 0.32 -6.98
CA LYS A 33 -13.32 1.04 -6.35
C LYS A 33 -11.99 0.59 -6.96
N VAL A 34 -11.05 1.53 -7.07
CA VAL A 34 -9.64 1.20 -7.37
C VAL A 34 -9.00 0.70 -6.08
N LEU A 35 -8.64 -0.58 -6.05
CA LEU A 35 -8.04 -1.24 -4.89
C LEU A 35 -6.54 -1.42 -5.12
N PRO A 36 -5.69 -0.72 -4.36
CA PRO A 36 -4.24 -0.92 -4.47
C PRO A 36 -3.83 -2.25 -3.81
N SER A 37 -2.85 -2.94 -4.41
CA SER A 37 -2.33 -4.23 -3.94
C SER A 37 -1.92 -4.21 -2.47
N CYS A 38 -1.33 -3.11 -1.98
CA CYS A 38 -0.91 -2.98 -0.59
C CYS A 38 -2.10 -2.97 0.39
N ASP A 39 -3.21 -2.32 0.03
CA ASP A 39 -4.42 -2.30 0.89
C ASP A 39 -5.12 -3.66 0.90
N LEU A 40 -5.12 -4.38 -0.24
CA LEU A 40 -5.61 -5.75 -0.31
C LEU A 40 -4.73 -6.72 0.46
N ALA A 41 -3.41 -6.60 0.34
CA ALA A 41 -2.45 -7.41 1.06
C ALA A 41 -2.62 -7.23 2.58
N ARG A 42 -2.87 -6.02 3.05
CA ARG A 42 -3.15 -5.77 4.46
C ARG A 42 -4.51 -6.29 4.90
N ARG A 43 -5.56 -6.13 4.08
CA ARG A 43 -6.93 -6.56 4.40
C ARG A 43 -7.06 -8.08 4.48
N TYR A 44 -6.39 -8.80 3.59
CA TYR A 44 -6.41 -10.26 3.53
C TYR A 44 -5.17 -10.93 4.14
N GLY A 45 -4.23 -10.15 4.68
CA GLY A 45 -2.99 -10.67 5.26
C GLY A 45 -2.06 -11.34 4.25
N LEU A 46 -2.10 -10.93 2.98
CA LEU A 46 -1.27 -11.50 1.92
C LEU A 46 0.19 -11.11 2.14
N LYS A 47 1.07 -12.09 1.91
CA LYS A 47 2.51 -11.93 1.93
C LYS A 47 3.09 -12.23 0.56
N ASP A 48 4.19 -11.54 0.24
CA ASP A 48 4.94 -11.82 -0.97
C ASP A 48 5.53 -13.23 -0.94
N VAL A 49 5.96 -13.73 -2.10
CA VAL A 49 6.52 -15.08 -2.30
C VAL A 49 7.70 -15.32 -1.36
N ASP A 50 8.50 -14.28 -1.13
CA ASP A 50 9.65 -14.27 -0.22
C ASP A 50 9.27 -14.18 1.27
N GLY A 51 7.98 -14.21 1.61
CA GLY A 51 7.48 -14.01 2.98
C GLY A 51 7.59 -12.57 3.47
N ARG A 52 8.05 -11.65 2.61
CA ARG A 52 8.18 -10.22 2.92
C ARG A 52 6.80 -9.57 3.00
N PRO A 53 6.60 -8.63 3.94
CA PRO A 53 5.39 -7.82 3.94
C PRO A 53 5.39 -6.90 2.72
N VAL A 54 4.19 -6.69 2.15
CA VAL A 54 4.00 -5.72 1.07
C VAL A 54 4.31 -4.32 1.57
N GLN A 55 4.96 -3.50 0.75
CA GLN A 55 5.29 -2.13 1.11
C GLN A 55 4.03 -1.27 1.20
N ASP A 56 3.70 -0.80 2.39
CA ASP A 56 2.58 0.12 2.62
C ASP A 56 2.99 1.55 2.22
N TYR A 57 2.88 1.88 0.93
CA TYR A 57 3.19 3.23 0.42
C TYR A 57 2.26 4.33 0.98
N PHE A 58 1.07 3.97 1.47
CA PHE A 58 0.13 4.88 2.13
C PHE A 58 0.40 5.07 3.64
N SER A 59 1.43 4.44 4.21
CA SER A 59 1.78 4.66 5.61
C SER A 59 2.31 6.08 5.81
N LEU A 60 1.78 6.82 6.79
CA LEU A 60 2.27 8.18 7.08
C LEU A 60 3.76 8.17 7.43
N GLY A 61 4.23 7.14 8.13
CA GLY A 61 5.66 6.99 8.44
C GLY A 61 6.50 6.92 7.17
N TYR A 62 6.05 6.16 6.17
CA TYR A 62 6.72 6.09 4.87
C TYR A 62 6.65 7.43 4.13
N ALA A 63 5.48 8.06 4.04
CA ALA A 63 5.30 9.34 3.36
C ALA A 63 6.12 10.47 4.01
N LEU A 64 6.19 10.54 5.34
CA LEU A 64 6.96 11.55 6.06
C LEU A 64 8.45 11.28 6.04
N SER A 65 8.88 10.01 5.92
CA SER A 65 10.30 9.68 5.73
C SER A 65 10.86 10.21 4.40
N GLN A 66 9.99 10.45 3.40
CA GLN A 66 10.34 11.07 2.12
C GLN A 66 10.47 12.60 2.24
N VAL A 67 9.87 13.22 3.26
CA VAL A 67 9.95 14.68 3.49
C VAL A 67 11.06 14.96 4.52
N SER A 68 12.17 15.55 4.08
CA SER A 68 13.37 15.73 4.92
C SER A 68 13.12 16.48 6.23
N SER A 69 12.21 17.46 6.24
CA SER A 69 11.88 18.28 7.41
C SER A 69 11.07 17.57 8.48
N LEU A 70 10.35 16.50 8.14
CA LEU A 70 9.42 15.80 9.04
C LEU A 70 9.84 14.35 9.33
N ARG A 71 11.07 13.96 8.96
CA ARG A 71 11.62 12.63 9.22
C ARG A 71 11.63 12.25 10.72
N TRP A 72 11.77 13.23 11.61
CA TRP A 72 11.71 13.01 13.07
C TRP A 72 10.32 12.55 13.51
N LEU A 73 9.25 13.08 12.89
CA LEU A 73 7.86 12.75 13.22
C LEU A 73 7.50 11.32 12.78
N ALA A 74 8.16 10.81 11.72
CA ALA A 74 7.96 9.45 11.24
C ALA A 74 8.29 8.39 12.30
N SER A 75 9.19 8.68 13.24
CA SER A 75 9.55 7.75 14.33
C SER A 75 8.49 7.68 15.45
N TYR A 76 7.66 8.72 15.56
CA TYR A 76 6.59 8.82 16.56
C TYR A 76 5.23 8.36 16.02
N LEU A 77 5.09 8.27 14.70
CA LEU A 77 3.82 7.92 14.08
C LEU A 77 3.65 6.40 14.02
N PRO A 78 2.63 5.87 14.70
CA PRO A 78 2.36 4.44 14.65
C PRO A 78 1.87 4.03 13.26
N GLY A 79 2.30 2.84 12.80
CA GLY A 79 2.00 2.29 11.46
C GLY A 79 0.51 1.96 11.18
N PHE A 80 -0.40 2.38 12.07
CA PHE A 80 -1.84 2.38 11.80
C PHE A 80 -2.33 3.67 11.15
N LEU A 81 -1.60 4.78 11.27
CA LEU A 81 -1.99 6.04 10.67
C LEU A 81 -1.62 6.07 9.18
N ARG A 82 -2.64 6.26 8.34
CA ARG A 82 -2.51 6.25 6.88
C ARG A 82 -2.67 7.65 6.32
N VAL A 83 -1.99 7.89 5.20
CA VAL A 83 -2.22 9.06 4.36
C VAL A 83 -3.68 9.02 3.89
N PRO A 84 -4.49 10.04 4.20
CA PRO A 84 -5.82 10.15 3.64
C PRO A 84 -5.78 10.13 2.11
N LYS A 85 -6.68 9.37 1.48
CA LYS A 85 -6.70 9.19 0.01
C LYS A 85 -6.75 10.52 -0.75
N TRP A 86 -7.41 11.54 -0.19
CA TRP A 86 -7.47 12.88 -0.78
C TRP A 86 -6.10 13.54 -0.92
N ILE A 87 -5.14 13.30 0.00
CA ILE A 87 -3.78 13.85 -0.12
C ILE A 87 -3.07 13.23 -1.32
N VAL A 88 -3.21 11.92 -1.51
CA VAL A 88 -2.63 11.24 -2.67
C VAL A 88 -3.30 11.72 -3.96
N THR A 89 -4.62 11.90 -3.94
CA THR A 89 -5.35 12.50 -5.06
C THR A 89 -4.86 13.92 -5.38
N LEU A 90 -4.59 14.75 -4.38
CA LEU A 90 -4.01 16.09 -4.56
C LEU A 90 -2.58 16.03 -5.13
N TYR A 91 -1.76 15.09 -4.65
CA TYR A 91 -0.40 14.93 -5.15
C TYR A 91 -0.37 14.41 -6.60
N THR A 92 -1.32 13.54 -6.97
CA THR A 92 -1.42 13.02 -8.35
C THR A 92 -2.23 13.90 -9.28
N SER A 93 -3.01 14.86 -8.76
CA SER A 93 -3.77 15.77 -9.61
C SER A 93 -2.82 16.73 -10.31
N LYS A 94 -2.93 16.81 -11.63
CA LYS A 94 -2.03 17.57 -12.51
C LYS A 94 -2.37 19.08 -12.54
N PHE A 95 -2.73 19.65 -11.40
CA PHE A 95 -3.04 21.07 -11.22
C PHE A 95 -2.18 21.66 -10.12
#